data_AF-B1KNQ7-F1
#
_entry.id   AF-B1KNQ7-F1
#
_cell.length_a   1.000
_cell.length_b   1.000
_cell.length_c   1.000
_cell.angle_alpha   90.00
_cell.angle_beta   90.00
_cell.angle_gamma   90.00
#
_symmetry.space_group_name_H-M   'P 1'
#
loop_
_entity.id
_entity.type
_entity.pdbx_description
1 polymer ?
#
loop_
_entity_poly.entity_id
_entity_poly.type
_entity_poly.pdbx_seq_one_letter_code
_entity_poly.pdbx_strand_id
1 'polypeptide(L)'
;MGQEKTNGFMEEPDIAIEEIKWYRWRWFLILTFCFVYPVCLVIGLTGNVYGKHQGVVFKLPNKVKHLFLITGFVLMLGNILRLL
;
A
#
# COMPACT_ATOMS: atom_id res chain seq x y z
N MET A 1 32.07 16.35 -8.98
CA MET A 1 30.67 15.89 -9.12
C MET A 1 30.45 14.82 -8.07
N GLY A 2 29.77 15.16 -6.97
CA GLY A 2 29.50 14.21 -5.89
C GLY A 2 28.50 13.16 -6.36
N GLN A 3 28.76 11.88 -6.09
CA GLN A 3 27.83 10.82 -6.44
C GLN A 3 26.58 10.91 -5.57
N GLU A 4 25.44 11.11 -6.23
CA GLU A 4 24.12 11.12 -5.61
C GLU A 4 23.84 9.74 -5.01
N LYS A 5 23.63 9.68 -3.68
CA LYS A 5 23.39 8.39 -3.02
C LYS A 5 21.94 7.97 -3.24
N THR A 6 21.71 7.10 -4.21
CA THR A 6 20.40 6.50 -4.46
C THR A 6 20.29 5.16 -3.73
N ASN A 7 19.13 4.88 -3.13
CA ASN A 7 18.82 3.55 -2.57
C ASN A 7 18.06 2.65 -3.58
N GLY A 8 18.21 2.94 -4.88
CA GLY A 8 17.53 2.26 -5.99
C GLY A 8 16.12 2.77 -6.31
N PHE A 9 15.43 3.45 -5.39
CA PHE A 9 14.06 3.96 -5.60
C PHE A 9 13.84 5.40 -5.14
N MET A 10 14.72 5.96 -4.31
CA MET A 10 14.61 7.31 -3.78
C MET A 10 15.96 8.03 -3.88
N GLU A 11 15.85 9.32 -4.13
CA GLU A 11 16.94 10.29 -4.15
C GLU A 11 17.22 10.79 -2.72
N GLU A 12 18.43 11.30 -2.50
CA GLU A 12 18.83 11.90 -1.23
C GLU A 12 18.06 13.22 -1.04
N PRO A 13 17.54 13.51 0.16
CA PRO A 13 16.82 14.76 0.39
C PRO A 13 17.74 15.96 0.20
N ASP A 14 17.20 17.02 -0.42
CA ASP A 14 17.85 18.32 -0.60
C ASP A 14 17.93 19.14 0.69
N ILE A 15 17.21 18.70 1.73
CA ILE A 15 17.11 19.33 3.05
C ILE A 15 17.68 18.43 4.15
N ALA A 16 18.08 19.06 5.26
CA ALA A 16 18.50 18.34 6.46
C ALA A 16 17.34 17.52 7.04
N ILE A 17 17.66 16.37 7.66
CA ILE A 17 16.65 15.42 8.17
C ILE A 17 15.78 16.08 9.24
N GLU A 18 16.35 16.97 10.04
CA GLU A 18 15.69 17.70 11.12
C GLU A 18 14.61 18.66 10.60
N GLU A 19 14.72 19.11 9.34
CA GLU A 19 13.72 19.96 8.68
C GLU A 19 12.53 19.16 8.13
N ILE A 20 12.66 17.84 8.03
CA ILE A 20 11.60 16.96 7.52
C ILE A 20 10.51 16.82 8.59
N LYS A 21 9.45 17.61 8.43
CA LYS A 21 8.26 17.57 9.29
C LYS A 21 7.69 16.15 9.38
N TRP A 22 7.36 15.71 10.60
CA TRP A 22 6.89 14.36 10.92
C TRP A 22 5.73 13.86 10.04
N TYR A 23 4.83 14.73 9.57
CA TYR A 23 3.70 14.36 8.70
C TYR A 23 4.07 14.10 7.24
N ARG A 24 5.28 14.50 6.79
CA ARG A 24 5.78 14.20 5.44
C ARG A 24 6.29 12.77 5.32
N TRP A 25 6.48 12.09 6.45
CA TRP A 25 6.86 10.69 6.48
C TRP A 25 5.65 9.81 6.13
N ARG A 26 5.94 8.63 5.58
CA ARG A 26 4.91 7.71 5.05
C ARG A 26 4.11 6.96 6.12
N TRP A 27 4.14 7.40 7.39
CA TRP A 27 3.45 6.71 8.49
C TRP A 27 1.94 6.62 8.26
N PHE A 28 1.31 7.65 7.66
CA PHE A 28 -0.14 7.62 7.42
C PHE A 28 -0.55 6.51 6.44
N LEU A 29 0.26 6.29 5.40
CA LEU A 29 0.05 5.19 4.45
C LEU A 29 0.15 3.84 5.19
N ILE A 30 1.13 3.71 6.07
CA ILE A 30 1.36 2.49 6.85
C ILE A 30 0.18 2.23 7.80
N LEU A 31 -0.28 3.24 8.55
CA LEU A 31 -1.45 3.09 9.42
C LEU A 31 -2.68 2.71 8.60
N THR A 32 -2.90 3.34 7.44
CA THR A 32 -4.01 2.98 6.55
C THR A 32 -3.95 1.51 6.16
N PHE A 33 -2.78 1.00 5.76
CA PHE A 33 -2.63 -0.44 5.48
C PHE A 33 -2.85 -1.28 6.75
N CYS A 34 -2.28 -0.93 7.89
CA CYS A 34 -2.40 -1.72 9.12
C CYS A 34 -3.85 -1.81 9.63
N PHE A 35 -4.65 -0.77 9.50
CA PHE A 35 -6.02 -0.75 10.04
C PHE A 35 -7.10 -1.09 9.02
N VAL A 36 -6.96 -0.66 7.76
CA VAL A 36 -7.99 -0.85 6.74
C VAL A 36 -7.80 -2.18 5.99
N TYR A 37 -6.55 -2.59 5.77
CA TYR A 37 -6.28 -3.79 4.98
C TYR A 37 -6.76 -5.10 5.62
N PRO A 38 -6.66 -5.31 6.94
CA PRO A 38 -7.24 -6.49 7.58
C PRO A 38 -8.74 -6.62 7.34
N VAL A 39 -9.47 -5.50 7.34
CA VAL A 39 -10.90 -5.48 7.03
C VAL A 39 -11.13 -5.90 5.57
N CYS A 40 -10.33 -5.38 4.63
CA CYS A 40 -10.37 -5.80 3.23
C CYS A 40 -10.08 -7.29 3.04
N LEU A 41 -9.13 -7.85 3.79
CA LEU A 41 -8.82 -9.28 3.77
C LEU A 41 -10.01 -10.11 4.25
N VAL A 42 -10.61 -9.75 5.38
CA VAL A 42 -11.79 -10.46 5.92
C VAL A 42 -12.94 -10.44 4.92
N ILE A 43 -13.28 -9.27 4.37
CA ILE A 43 -14.37 -9.15 3.39
C ILE A 43 -14.04 -9.94 2.12
N GLY A 44 -12.81 -9.80 1.61
CA GLY A 44 -12.37 -10.43 0.37
C GLY A 44 -12.26 -11.96 0.48
N LEU A 45 -11.86 -12.50 1.62
CA LEU A 45 -11.72 -13.94 1.83
C LEU A 45 -13.06 -14.62 2.13
N THR A 46 -13.93 -13.97 2.91
CA THR A 46 -15.23 -14.55 3.30
C THR A 46 -16.32 -14.36 2.25
N GLY A 47 -16.21 -13.33 1.41
CA GLY A 47 -17.29 -12.90 0.52
C GLY A 47 -16.96 -12.86 -0.97
N ASN A 48 -18.02 -12.58 -1.73
CA ASN A 48 -17.89 -12.12 -3.10
C ASN A 48 -17.73 -10.60 -3.09
N VAL A 49 -16.86 -10.09 -3.97
CA VAL A 49 -16.68 -8.65 -4.17
C VAL A 49 -17.42 -8.28 -5.45
N TYR A 50 -18.15 -7.17 -5.41
CA TYR A 50 -18.97 -6.70 -6.53
C TYR A 50 -18.54 -5.31 -6.97
N GLY A 51 -18.68 -5.03 -8.26
CA GLY A 51 -18.49 -3.70 -8.85
C GLY A 51 -19.69 -3.32 -9.70
N LYS A 52 -19.94 -2.02 -9.85
CA LYS A 52 -21.03 -1.50 -10.70
C LYS A 52 -20.44 -0.79 -11.90
N HIS A 53 -20.91 -1.16 -13.09
CA HIS A 53 -20.53 -0.50 -14.34
C HIS A 53 -21.77 -0.33 -15.22
N GLN A 54 -22.04 0.92 -15.66
CA GLN A 54 -23.18 1.27 -16.50
C GLN A 54 -24.54 0.72 -15.98
N GLY A 55 -24.77 0.81 -14.67
CA GLY A 55 -26.02 0.35 -14.05
C GLY A 55 -26.08 -1.15 -13.73
N VAL A 56 -25.17 -1.97 -14.28
CA VAL A 56 -25.13 -3.42 -14.07
C VAL A 56 -24.12 -3.77 -12.97
N VAL A 57 -24.48 -4.73 -12.12
CA VAL A 57 -23.63 -5.23 -11.03
C VAL A 57 -22.90 -6.50 -11.48
N PHE A 58 -21.57 -6.50 -11.36
CA PHE A 58 -20.71 -7.60 -11.74
C PHE A 58 -20.00 -8.17 -10.51
N LYS A 59 -19.92 -9.50 -10.45
CA LYS A 59 -19.09 -10.19 -9.46
C LYS A 59 -17.64 -10.22 -9.94
N LEU A 60 -16.71 -9.84 -9.07
CA LEU A 60 -15.29 -9.94 -9.34
C LEU A 60 -14.87 -11.43 -9.41
N PRO A 61 -14.17 -11.86 -10.48
CA PRO A 61 -13.68 -13.22 -10.59
C PRO A 61 -12.76 -13.59 -9.41
N ASN A 62 -12.89 -14.81 -8.88
CA ASN A 62 -12.12 -15.24 -7.71
C ASN A 62 -10.60 -15.12 -7.93
N LYS A 63 -10.08 -15.47 -9.12
CA LYS A 63 -8.64 -15.35 -9.41
C LYS A 63 -8.16 -13.90 -9.26
N VAL A 64 -8.91 -12.96 -9.81
CA VAL A 64 -8.61 -11.51 -9.75
C VAL A 64 -8.73 -10.99 -8.33
N LYS A 65 -9.79 -11.40 -7.61
CA LYS A 65 -9.97 -11.08 -6.19
C LYS A 65 -8.76 -11.51 -5.36
N HIS A 66 -8.36 -12.78 -5.44
CA HIS A 66 -7.24 -13.29 -4.65
C HIS A 66 -5.92 -12.66 -5.07
N LEU A 67 -5.72 -12.36 -6.36
CA LEU A 67 -4.55 -11.63 -6.83
C LEU A 67 -4.44 -10.26 -6.13
N PHE A 68 -5.52 -9.47 -6.08
CA PHE A 68 -5.52 -8.19 -5.37
C PHE A 68 -5.26 -8.33 -3.86
N LEU A 69 -5.81 -9.36 -3.22
CA LEU A 69 -5.57 -9.64 -1.80
C LEU A 69 -4.12 -10.10 -1.53
N ILE A 70 -3.48 -10.82 -2.45
CA ILE A 70 -2.08 -11.21 -2.29
C ILE A 70 -1.18 -10.00 -2.54
N THR A 71 -1.42 -9.26 -3.61
CA THR A 71 -0.63 -8.06 -3.94
C THR A 71 -0.69 -7.02 -2.83
N GLY A 72 -1.88 -6.72 -2.30
CA GLY A 72 -1.99 -5.77 -1.19
C GLY A 72 -1.32 -6.27 0.08
N PHE A 73 -1.36 -7.59 0.37
CA PHE A 73 -0.70 -8.16 1.53
C PHE A 73 0.83 -8.06 1.42
N VAL A 74 1.38 -8.37 0.24
CA VAL A 74 2.82 -8.22 -0.04
C VAL A 74 3.24 -6.75 0.09
N LEU A 75 2.44 -5.81 -0.43
CA LEU A 75 2.71 -4.38 -0.28
C LEU A 75 2.68 -3.93 1.18
N MET A 76 1.71 -4.41 1.96
CA MET A 76 1.63 -4.12 3.41
C MET A 76 2.89 -4.63 4.13
N LEU A 77 3.28 -5.89 3.92
CA LEU A 77 4.49 -6.45 4.53
C LEU A 77 5.75 -5.69 4.11
N GLY A 78 5.90 -5.37 2.82
CA GLY A 78 7.04 -4.62 2.32
C GLY A 78 7.15 -3.22 2.92
N ASN A 79 6.03 -2.54 3.16
CA ASN A 79 6.04 -1.23 3.82
C ASN A 79 6.36 -1.32 5.32
N ILE A 80 5.90 -2.38 6.00
CA ILE A 80 6.21 -2.60 7.42
C ILE A 80 7.70 -2.96 7.60
N LEU A 81 8.22 -3.89 6.79
CA LEU A 81 9.62 -4.32 6.84
C LEU A 81 10.61 -3.19 6.49
N ARG A 82 10.20 -2.21 5.69
CA ARG A 82 11.03 -1.04 5.35
C ARG A 82 10.98 0.06 6.42
N LEU A 83 10.02 -0.02 7.34
CA LEU A 83 9.88 0.90 8.47
C LEU A 83 10.68 0.41 9.70
N LEU A 84 10.76 -0.91 9.91
CA LEU A 84 11.59 -1.56 10.92
C LEU A 84 13.07 -1.51 10.53
#